data_AF-A0A972E5X7-F1
#
_entry.id   AF-A0A972E5X7-F1
#
_cell.length_a   1.000
_cell.length_b   1.000
_cell.length_c   1.000
_cell.angle_alpha   90.00
_cell.angle_beta   90.00
_cell.angle_gamma   90.00
#
_symmetry.space_group_name_H-M   'P 1'
#
loop_
_entity.id
_entity.type
_entity.pdbx_description
1 polymer ?
#
loop_
_entity_poly.entity_id
_entity_poly.type
_entity_poly.pdbx_seq_one_letter_code
_entity_poly.pdbx_strand_id
1 'polypeptide(L)'
;MYRLFDEWQDAPKIWGAIRKSVDDRNENGLYILTGSSSIDIETPHTGTARISTLRMYPMSLYESGESTGEVSLIDLFNGKSFEFVESKLTMDELIFAICRGG
;
A
#
# COMPACT_ATOMS: atom_id res chain seq x y z
N MET A 1 -5.57 -2.69 22.55
CA MET A 1 -6.30 -2.02 21.43
C MET A 1 -5.34 -1.03 20.81
N TYR A 2 -5.05 -1.14 19.52
CA TYR A 2 -4.19 -0.20 18.81
C TYR A 2 -4.92 1.12 18.56
N ARG A 3 -4.17 2.20 18.36
CA ARG A 3 -4.70 3.50 17.94
C ARG A 3 -4.28 3.80 16.50
N LEU A 4 -5.25 4.11 15.66
CA LEU A 4 -5.03 4.52 14.27
C LEU A 4 -4.93 6.05 14.21
N PHE A 5 -3.89 6.54 13.55
CA PHE A 5 -3.76 7.93 13.13
C PHE A 5 -3.71 7.97 11.62
N ASP A 6 -4.79 8.46 11.03
CA ASP A 6 -4.88 8.67 9.60
C ASP A 6 -4.33 10.03 9.20
N GLU A 7 -3.76 10.09 7.99
CA GLU A 7 -3.08 11.26 7.44
C GLU A 7 -2.13 11.95 8.44
N TRP A 8 -1.31 11.17 9.15
CA TRP A 8 -0.49 11.70 10.26
C TRP A 8 0.47 12.82 9.82
N GLN A 9 0.81 12.87 8.53
CA GLN A 9 1.55 13.95 7.89
C GLN A 9 0.96 15.35 8.15
N ASP A 10 -0.36 15.49 8.30
CA ASP A 10 -1.00 16.78 8.54
C ASP A 10 -0.65 17.35 9.92
N ALA A 11 -0.19 16.50 10.84
CA ALA A 11 0.26 16.88 12.17
C ALA A 11 1.59 16.17 12.54
N PRO A 12 2.74 16.61 11.99
CA PRO A 12 4.03 15.92 12.14
C PRO A 12 4.49 15.74 13.60
N LYS A 13 3.97 16.56 14.53
CA LYS A 13 4.23 16.43 15.97
C LYS A 13 3.77 15.07 16.54
N ILE A 14 2.82 14.40 15.90
CA ILE A 14 2.35 13.06 16.27
C ILE A 14 3.51 12.06 16.25
N TRP A 15 4.45 12.19 15.30
CA TRP A 15 5.59 11.30 15.16
C TRP A 15 6.44 11.20 16.45
N GLY A 16 6.82 12.35 17.01
CA GLY A 16 7.59 12.42 18.25
C GLY A 16 6.78 11.98 19.47
N ALA A 17 5.49 12.30 19.51
CA ALA A 17 4.60 11.89 20.60
C ALA A 17 4.42 10.36 20.64
N ILE A 18 4.26 9.73 19.49
CA ILE A 18 4.18 8.27 19.36
C ILE A 18 5.47 7.63 19.81
N ARG A 19 6.63 8.11 19.32
CA ARG A 19 7.93 7.56 19.74
C ARG A 19 8.08 7.57 21.26
N LYS A 20 7.80 8.71 21.90
CA LYS A 20 7.85 8.82 23.37
C LYS A 20 6.90 7.85 24.04
N SER A 21 5.65 7.74 23.56
CA SER A 21 4.70 6.81 24.17
C SER A 21 5.06 5.34 23.96
N VAL A 22 5.74 4.98 22.87
CA VAL A 22 6.28 3.62 22.66
C VAL A 22 7.41 3.37 23.65
N ASP A 23 8.32 4.33 23.85
CA ASP A 23 9.39 4.24 24.84
C ASP A 23 8.84 4.08 26.27
N ASP A 24 7.81 4.85 26.64
CA ASP A 24 7.20 4.82 27.98
C ASP A 24 6.46 3.51 28.28
N ARG A 25 5.84 2.88 27.25
CA ARG A 25 5.05 1.65 27.39
C ARG A 25 5.86 0.39 27.19
N ASN A 26 6.94 0.45 26.41
CA ASN A 26 7.80 -0.68 26.07
C ASN A 26 7.03 -1.90 25.54
N GLU A 27 6.03 -1.65 24.69
CA GLU A 27 5.14 -2.65 24.08
C GLU A 27 5.08 -2.47 22.56
N ASN A 28 4.78 -3.55 21.84
CA ASN A 28 4.63 -3.55 20.38
C ASN A 28 3.16 -3.42 19.95
N GLY A 29 2.92 -2.94 18.73
CA GLY A 29 1.58 -2.91 18.12
C GLY A 29 0.63 -1.88 18.74
N LEU A 30 1.17 -0.81 19.33
CA LEU A 30 0.40 0.23 20.00
C LEU A 30 -0.31 1.18 19.02
N TYR A 31 0.32 1.43 17.88
CA TYR A 31 -0.08 2.48 16.94
C TYR A 31 -0.03 1.98 15.50
N ILE A 32 -0.97 2.49 14.70
CA ILE A 32 -0.95 2.39 13.24
C ILE A 32 -0.98 3.81 12.70
N LEU A 33 -0.04 4.12 11.82
CA LEU A 33 0.06 5.40 11.12
C LEU A 33 -0.25 5.13 9.65
N THR A 34 -1.25 5.81 9.10
CA THR A 34 -1.56 5.79 7.68
C THR A 34 -1.34 7.16 7.07
N GLY A 35 -1.04 7.17 5.78
CA GLY A 35 -0.86 8.42 5.08
C GLY A 35 -0.61 8.27 3.60
N SER A 36 -1.09 9.24 2.84
CA SER A 36 -0.78 9.42 1.43
C SER A 36 0.72 9.44 1.14
N SER A 37 1.10 8.77 0.05
CA SER A 37 2.47 8.75 -0.46
C SER A 37 2.88 10.06 -1.16
N SER A 38 1.93 10.98 -1.37
CA SER A 38 2.15 12.22 -2.13
C SER A 38 2.86 13.31 -1.34
N ILE A 39 2.98 13.14 -0.02
CA ILE A 39 3.48 14.16 0.90
C ILE A 39 4.77 13.63 1.53
N ASP A 40 5.90 14.20 1.14
CA ASP A 40 7.18 13.96 1.81
C ASP A 40 7.32 14.96 2.95
N ILE A 41 7.45 14.46 4.18
CA ILE A 41 7.59 15.29 5.37
C ILE A 41 8.88 14.97 6.07
N GLU A 42 9.62 16.03 6.34
CA GLU A 42 10.79 15.98 7.18
C GLU A 42 10.36 15.64 8.62
N THR A 43 10.63 14.39 9.02
CA THR A 43 10.42 13.96 10.39
C THR A 43 11.56 14.47 11.27
N PRO A 44 11.29 14.83 12.54
CA PRO A 44 12.33 15.28 13.46
C PRO A 44 13.45 14.25 13.72
N HIS A 45 13.18 12.97 13.43
CA HIS A 45 14.10 11.85 13.55
C HIS A 45 13.56 10.65 12.78
N THR A 46 14.42 9.71 12.40
CA THR A 46 14.08 8.49 11.64
C THR A 46 13.09 7.54 12.35
N GLY A 47 12.86 7.69 13.66
CA GLY A 47 11.97 6.78 14.41
C GLY A 47 12.54 5.37 14.60
N THR A 48 13.86 5.20 14.39
CA THR A 48 14.56 3.91 14.42
C THR A 48 14.20 3.06 15.64
N ALA A 49 13.94 1.78 15.37
CA ALA A 49 13.52 0.74 16.31
C ALA A 49 12.14 0.92 16.97
N ARG A 50 11.41 2.02 16.73
CA ARG A 50 10.06 2.25 17.28
C ARG A 50 8.99 2.29 16.20
N ILE A 51 9.33 2.85 15.05
CA ILE A 51 8.41 3.01 13.92
C ILE A 51 9.01 2.26 12.73
N SER A 52 8.20 1.40 12.12
CA SER A 52 8.51 0.73 10.86
C SER A 52 7.54 1.22 9.79
N THR A 53 8.04 1.45 8.59
CA THR A 53 7.26 1.95 7.46
C THR A 53 7.03 0.85 6.45
N LEU A 54 5.78 0.64 6.05
CA LEU A 54 5.42 -0.25 4.95
C LEU A 54 4.90 0.61 3.79
N ARG A 55 5.54 0.51 2.62
CA ARG A 55 5.04 1.13 1.41
C ARG A 55 3.96 0.24 0.80
N MET A 56 2.75 0.78 0.63
CA MET A 56 1.64 0.11 -0.03
C MET A 56 1.53 0.59 -1.47
N TYR A 57 1.18 -0.33 -2.38
CA TYR A 57 0.88 -0.04 -3.78
C TYR A 57 -0.59 -0.33 -4.06
N PRO A 58 -1.19 0.32 -5.08
CA PRO A 58 -2.49 -0.06 -5.62
C PRO A 58 -2.53 -1.55 -5.97
N MET A 59 -3.72 -2.16 -5.87
CA MET A 59 -3.91 -3.55 -6.28
C MET A 59 -3.75 -3.70 -7.79
N SER A 60 -3.14 -4.80 -8.22
CA SER A 60 -3.21 -5.25 -9.60
C SER A 60 -4.63 -5.72 -9.96
N LEU A 61 -4.97 -5.74 -11.26
CA LEU A 61 -6.25 -6.29 -11.73
C LEU A 61 -6.47 -7.75 -11.31
N TYR A 62 -5.40 -8.50 -11.08
CA TYR A 62 -5.52 -9.87 -10.57
C TYR A 62 -5.91 -9.89 -9.09
N GLU A 63 -5.32 -9.01 -8.28
CA GLU A 63 -5.63 -8.89 -6.85
C GLU A 63 -7.04 -8.34 -6.60
N SER A 64 -7.53 -7.43 -7.47
CA SER A 64 -8.91 -6.94 -7.40
C SER A 64 -9.94 -7.79 -8.15
N GLY A 65 -9.50 -8.84 -8.85
CA GLY A 65 -10.36 -9.91 -9.39
C GLY A 65 -10.88 -9.68 -10.82
N GLU A 66 -10.49 -8.60 -11.50
CA GLU A 66 -10.86 -8.34 -12.89
C GLU A 66 -10.00 -9.12 -13.90
N SER A 67 -8.79 -9.51 -13.52
CA SER A 67 -7.91 -10.36 -14.34
C SER A 67 -8.06 -11.83 -13.96
N THR A 68 -8.13 -12.70 -14.97
CA THR A 68 -8.16 -14.16 -14.77
C THR A 68 -6.79 -14.74 -14.42
N GLY A 69 -5.70 -13.99 -14.65
CA GLY A 69 -4.33 -14.47 -14.43
C GLY A 69 -3.89 -15.58 -15.40
N GLU A 70 -4.67 -15.87 -16.45
CA GLU A 70 -4.36 -16.92 -17.44
C GLU A 70 -3.10 -16.62 -18.26
N VAL A 71 -2.76 -15.34 -18.41
CA VAL A 71 -1.50 -14.88 -19.00
C VAL A 71 -0.65 -14.20 -17.93
N SER A 72 0.57 -14.72 -17.75
CA SER A 72 1.52 -14.28 -16.74
C SER A 72 2.60 -13.37 -17.33
N LEU A 73 2.74 -12.15 -16.81
CA LEU A 73 3.76 -11.19 -17.24
C LEU A 73 5.18 -11.75 -17.10
N ILE A 74 5.47 -12.46 -16.01
CA ILE A 74 6.82 -13.02 -15.79
C ILE A 74 7.12 -14.16 -16.78
N ASP A 75 6.11 -14.95 -17.15
CA ASP A 75 6.27 -16.02 -18.12
C ASP A 75 6.52 -15.49 -19.54
N LEU A 76 5.87 -14.38 -19.90
CA LEU A 76 6.16 -13.66 -21.15
C LEU A 76 7.62 -13.21 -21.21
N PHE A 77 8.15 -12.61 -20.14
CA PHE A 77 9.55 -12.18 -20.08
C PHE A 77 10.54 -13.36 -20.05
N ASN A 78 10.12 -14.52 -19.55
CA ASN A 78 10.90 -15.76 -19.60
C ASN A 78 10.78 -16.52 -20.93
N GLY A 79 10.07 -15.96 -21.92
CA GLY A 79 9.95 -16.54 -23.25
C GLY A 79 9.03 -17.77 -23.32
N LYS A 80 8.16 -17.99 -22.33
CA LYS A 80 7.14 -19.02 -22.43
C LYS A 80 6.05 -18.57 -23.41
N SER A 81 5.68 -19.46 -24.33
CA SER A 81 4.50 -19.27 -25.15
C SER A 81 3.24 -19.48 -24.33
N PHE A 82 2.18 -18.77 -24.69
CA PHE A 82 0.84 -18.95 -24.14
C PHE A 82 -0.14 -19.12 -25.29
N GLU A 83 -1.25 -19.83 -25.04
CA GLU A 83 -2.35 -19.91 -25.99
C GLU A 83 -3.13 -18.59 -25.98
N PHE A 84 -3.82 -18.29 -27.07
CA PHE A 84 -4.68 -17.11 -27.11
C PHE A 84 -5.75 -17.20 -26.01
N VAL A 85 -5.89 -16.14 -25.23
CA VAL A 85 -6.92 -15.99 -24.19
C VAL A 85 -7.64 -14.67 -24.39
N GLU A 86 -8.96 -14.71 -24.30
CA GLU A 86 -9.82 -13.53 -24.40
C GLU A 86 -10.18 -13.02 -23.00
N SER A 87 -10.07 -11.70 -22.79
CA SER A 87 -10.52 -11.08 -21.55
C SER A 87 -12.04 -11.18 -21.42
N LYS A 88 -12.51 -11.47 -20.21
CA LYS A 88 -13.96 -11.49 -19.91
C LYS A 88 -14.53 -10.09 -19.69
N LEU A 89 -13.67 -9.08 -19.56
CA LEU A 89 -14.10 -7.71 -19.32
C LEU A 89 -14.71 -7.12 -20.59
N THR A 90 -15.90 -6.56 -20.45
CA THR A 90 -16.49 -5.66 -21.43
C THR A 90 -15.70 -4.35 -21.51
N MET A 91 -15.95 -3.56 -22.56
CA MET A 91 -15.29 -2.25 -22.72
C MET A 91 -15.60 -1.31 -21.54
N ASP A 92 -16.85 -1.30 -21.06
CA ASP A 92 -17.25 -0.44 -19.95
C ASP A 92 -16.59 -0.86 -18.63
N GLU A 93 -16.46 -2.17 -18.39
CA GLU A 93 -15.75 -2.70 -17.22
C GLU A 93 -14.25 -2.40 -17.28
N LEU A 94 -13.65 -2.46 -18.47
CA LEU A 94 -12.25 -2.08 -18.66
C LEU A 94 -12.03 -0.59 -18.39
N ILE A 95 -12.90 0.29 -18.92
CA ILE A 95 -12.85 1.73 -18.65
C ILE A 95 -12.98 1.99 -17.15
N PHE A 96 -13.94 1.32 -16.51
CA PHE A 96 -14.14 1.43 -15.07
C PHE A 96 -12.88 1.03 -14.28
N ALA A 97 -12.28 -0.12 -14.62
CA ALA A 97 -11.08 -0.61 -13.95
C ALA A 97 -9.89 0.36 -14.08
N ILE A 98 -9.71 0.97 -15.26
CA ILE A 98 -8.66 1.98 -15.50
C ILE A 98 -8.90 3.26 -14.69
N CYS A 99 -10.14 3.75 -14.68
CA CYS A 99 -10.48 5.01 -14.00
C CYS A 99 -10.51 4.88 -12.47
N ARG A 100 -10.94 3.74 -11.94
CA ARG A 100 -10.90 3.45 -10.49
C ARG A 100 -9.47 3.42 -9.98
N GLY A 101 -8.54 2.91 -10.80
CA GLY A 101 -7.21 2.53 -10.35
C GLY A 101 -7.24 1.26 -9.50
N GLY A 102 -6.06 0.90 -8.98
CA GLY A 102 -5.91 -0.16 -7.99
C GLY A 102 -6.09 0.31 -6.56
#